data_AF-A0A2C5W6D0-F1
#
_entry.id   AF-A0A2C5W6D0-F1
#
_cell.length_a   1.000
_cell.length_b   1.000
_cell.length_c   1.000
_cell.angle_alpha   90.00
_cell.angle_beta   90.00
_cell.angle_gamma   90.00
#
_symmetry.space_group_name_H-M   'P 1'
#
loop_
_entity.id
_entity.type
_entity.pdbx_description
1 polymer ?
#
loop_
_entity_poly.entity_id
_entity_poly.type
_entity_poly.pdbx_seq_one_letter_code
_entity_poly.pdbx_strand_id
1 'polypeptide(L)'
;MLVHWLLAAIHLLAFALGFWAVLTRGTAFSRLAAGVGEAKRVLLADNLWGIAALVLLVTGGMRAFGGFEKGTDYYLHQPLFHLKMTLFVLILLTELAPMITLVKWRIALARGKALDTGRAKLFARISHVEALLLVLMMIAATGMARGVTFG
;
A
#
# COMPACT_ATOMS: atom_id res chain seq x y z
N MET A 1 16.31 15.33 -16.37
CA MET A 1 14.98 15.96 -16.26
C MET A 1 13.83 15.03 -16.63
N LEU A 2 13.76 14.49 -17.86
CA LEU A 2 12.67 13.60 -18.29
C LEU A 2 12.51 12.33 -17.41
N VAL A 3 13.60 11.63 -17.10
CA VAL A 3 13.58 10.41 -16.28
C VAL A 3 13.09 10.66 -14.85
N HIS A 4 13.50 11.78 -14.24
CA HIS A 4 13.06 12.15 -12.89
C HIS A 4 11.55 12.44 -12.87
N TRP A 5 11.06 13.17 -13.87
CA TRP A 5 9.64 13.46 -14.02
C TRP A 5 8.81 12.18 -14.24
N LEU A 6 9.25 11.30 -15.14
CA LEU A 6 8.56 10.05 -15.43
C LEU A 6 8.51 9.12 -14.20
N LEU A 7 9.62 9.00 -13.48
CA LEU A 7 9.70 8.23 -12.24
C LEU A 7 8.74 8.77 -11.17
N ALA A 8 8.66 10.10 -11.03
CA ALA A 8 7.73 10.74 -10.11
C ALA A 8 6.26 10.52 -10.54
N ALA A 9 5.94 10.66 -11.82
CA ALA A 9 4.61 10.45 -12.36
C ALA A 9 4.13 9.00 -12.13
N ILE A 10 4.97 8.01 -12.45
CA ILE A 10 4.67 6.59 -12.20
C ILE A 10 4.47 6.34 -10.71
N HIS A 11 5.32 6.89 -9.84
CA HIS A 11 5.19 6.72 -8.40
C HIS A 11 3.86 7.29 -7.87
N LEU A 12 3.47 8.49 -8.32
CA LEU A 12 2.23 9.14 -7.89
C LEU A 12 0.98 8.41 -8.43
N LEU A 13 1.02 7.93 -9.67
CA LEU A 13 -0.05 7.10 -10.23
C LEU A 13 -0.19 5.78 -9.48
N ALA A 14 0.94 5.12 -9.16
CA ALA A 14 0.95 3.92 -8.34
C ALA A 14 0.41 4.17 -6.93
N PHE A 15 0.70 5.35 -6.34
CA PHE A 15 0.13 5.73 -5.06
C PHE A 15 -1.39 5.86 -5.12
N ALA A 16 -1.90 6.60 -6.11
CA ALA A 16 -3.35 6.77 -6.29
C ALA A 16 -4.06 5.43 -6.55
N LEU A 17 -3.45 4.59 -7.38
CA LEU A 17 -3.95 3.25 -7.69
C LEU A 17 -3.95 2.36 -6.45
N GLY A 18 -2.87 2.37 -5.67
CA GLY A 18 -2.75 1.59 -4.44
C GLY A 18 -3.76 2.02 -3.38
N PHE A 19 -3.94 3.32 -3.19
CA PHE A 19 -4.95 3.86 -2.28
C PHE A 19 -6.37 3.44 -2.68
N TRP A 20 -6.70 3.54 -3.97
CA TRP A 20 -7.99 3.07 -4.47
C TRP A 20 -8.15 1.55 -4.32
N ALA A 21 -7.11 0.78 -4.63
CA ALA A 21 -7.11 -0.68 -4.53
C ALA A 21 -7.34 -1.16 -3.09
N VAL A 22 -6.68 -0.54 -2.11
CA VAL A 22 -6.82 -0.95 -0.70
C VAL A 22 -8.20 -0.57 -0.14
N LEU A 23 -8.75 0.59 -0.50
CA LEU A 23 -10.13 0.97 -0.13
C LEU A 23 -11.17 0.04 -0.75
N THR A 24 -11.02 -0.28 -2.03
CA THR A 24 -11.93 -1.21 -2.72
C THR A 24 -11.82 -2.62 -2.17
N ARG A 25 -10.62 -3.07 -1.78
CA ARG A 25 -10.39 -4.33 -1.07
C ARG A 25 -11.10 -4.34 0.28
N GLY A 26 -10.95 -3.28 1.07
CA GLY A 26 -11.65 -3.12 2.35
C GLY A 26 -13.18 -3.18 2.20
N THR A 27 -13.71 -2.48 1.19
CA THR A 27 -15.14 -2.50 0.86
C THR A 27 -15.61 -3.89 0.42
N ALA A 28 -14.81 -4.59 -0.40
CA ALA A 28 -15.12 -5.94 -0.86
C ALA A 28 -15.13 -6.94 0.31
N PHE A 29 -14.17 -6.83 1.24
CA PHE A 29 -14.16 -7.62 2.47
C PHE A 29 -15.38 -7.33 3.36
N SER A 30 -15.77 -6.07 3.52
CA SER A 30 -16.98 -5.69 4.27
C SER A 30 -18.24 -6.32 3.67
N ARG A 31 -18.38 -6.27 2.33
CA ARG A 31 -19.51 -6.90 1.62
C ARG A 31 -19.50 -8.42 1.77
N LEU A 32 -18.32 -9.04 1.68
CA LEU A 32 -18.15 -10.48 1.88
C LEU A 32 -18.53 -10.89 3.31
N ALA A 33 -18.13 -10.12 4.31
CA ALA A 33 -18.51 -10.34 5.71
C ALA A 33 -20.01 -10.19 5.96
N ALA A 34 -20.70 -9.37 5.17
CA ALA A 34 -22.15 -9.20 5.21
C ALA A 34 -22.92 -10.23 4.38
N GLY A 35 -22.24 -11.21 3.75
CA GLY A 35 -22.86 -12.27 2.95
C GLY A 35 -23.36 -11.82 1.56
N VAL A 36 -23.11 -10.57 1.17
CA VAL A 36 -23.56 -9.98 -0.12
C VAL A 36 -22.41 -9.78 -1.11
N GLY A 37 -21.20 -10.18 -0.74
CA GLY A 37 -19.98 -9.99 -1.52
C GLY A 37 -19.40 -11.28 -2.07
N GLU A 38 -18.58 -11.14 -3.11
CA GLU A 38 -17.87 -12.26 -3.73
C GLU A 38 -16.37 -12.21 -3.41
N ALA A 39 -15.78 -13.35 -3.06
CA ALA A 39 -14.34 -13.45 -2.83
C ALA A 39 -13.50 -13.04 -4.05
N LYS A 40 -14.01 -13.23 -5.28
CA LYS A 40 -13.34 -12.81 -6.51
C LYS A 40 -13.07 -11.30 -6.55
N ARG A 41 -13.99 -10.48 -6.05
CA ARG A 41 -13.80 -9.01 -6.00
C ARG A 41 -12.68 -8.61 -5.05
N VAL A 42 -12.57 -9.31 -3.91
CA VAL A 42 -11.46 -9.13 -2.96
C VAL A 42 -10.14 -9.45 -3.64
N LEU A 43 -10.04 -10.59 -4.34
CA LEU A 43 -8.81 -11.02 -5.01
C LEU A 43 -8.40 -10.08 -6.16
N LEU A 44 -9.35 -9.52 -6.90
CA LEU A 44 -9.07 -8.54 -7.95
C LEU A 44 -8.50 -7.23 -7.37
N ALA A 45 -9.12 -6.70 -6.32
CA ALA A 45 -8.62 -5.52 -5.63
C ALA A 45 -7.23 -5.77 -5.00
N ASP A 46 -7.03 -6.97 -4.45
CA ASP A 46 -5.73 -7.39 -3.89
C ASP A 46 -4.63 -7.51 -4.93
N ASN A 47 -4.92 -8.03 -6.12
CA ASN A 47 -3.94 -8.04 -7.22
C ASN A 47 -3.50 -6.63 -7.59
N LEU A 48 -4.45 -5.69 -7.68
CA LEU A 48 -4.15 -4.31 -8.02
C LEU A 48 -3.34 -3.62 -6.93
N TRP A 49 -3.67 -3.88 -5.66
CA TRP A 49 -2.90 -3.42 -4.51
C TRP A 49 -1.46 -3.96 -4.56
N GLY A 50 -1.28 -5.26 -4.80
CA GLY A 50 0.05 -5.87 -4.90
C GLY A 50 0.90 -5.29 -6.03
N ILE A 51 0.31 -5.05 -7.21
CA ILE A 51 1.00 -4.38 -8.32
C ILE A 51 1.39 -2.95 -7.94
N ALA A 52 0.46 -2.19 -7.36
CA ALA A 52 0.73 -0.82 -6.93
C ALA A 52 1.84 -0.76 -5.86
N ALA A 53 1.79 -1.66 -4.87
CA ALA A 53 2.80 -1.77 -3.82
C ALA A 53 4.19 -2.08 -4.39
N LEU A 54 4.30 -2.99 -5.35
CA LEU A 54 5.55 -3.30 -6.03
C LEU A 54 6.11 -2.09 -6.78
N VAL A 55 5.26 -1.39 -7.54
CA VAL A 55 5.67 -0.17 -8.26
C VAL A 55 6.12 0.91 -7.29
N LEU A 56 5.40 1.12 -6.18
CA LEU A 56 5.75 2.08 -5.13
C LEU A 56 7.10 1.75 -4.47
N LEU A 57 7.34 0.48 -4.18
CA LEU A 57 8.60 -0.02 -3.61
C LEU A 57 9.78 0.29 -4.54
N VAL A 58 9.69 -0.13 -5.80
CA VAL A 58 10.75 0.05 -6.79
C VAL A 58 11.01 1.52 -7.04
N THR A 59 9.96 2.28 -7.38
CA THR A 59 10.11 3.70 -7.70
C THR A 59 10.49 4.55 -6.49
N GLY A 60 9.99 4.21 -5.29
CA GLY A 60 10.37 4.87 -4.04
C GLY A 60 11.84 4.61 -3.67
N GLY A 61 12.31 3.37 -3.83
CA GLY A 61 13.71 3.01 -3.62
C GLY A 61 14.65 3.72 -4.59
N MET A 62 14.30 3.76 -5.88
CA MET A 62 15.05 4.53 -6.89
C MET A 62 15.11 6.02 -6.53
N ARG A 63 14.01 6.61 -6.05
CA ARG A 63 13.97 8.03 -5.64
C ARG A 63 14.83 8.32 -4.41
N ALA A 64 14.78 7.46 -3.39
CA ALA A 64 15.51 7.66 -2.13
C ALA A 64 17.02 7.33 -2.23
N PHE A 65 17.39 6.31 -3.01
CA PHE A 65 18.75 5.75 -3.01
C PHE A 65 19.43 5.74 -4.40
N GLY A 66 18.68 5.89 -5.49
CA GLY A 66 19.22 5.83 -6.85
C GLY A 66 19.83 7.14 -7.36
N GLY A 67 20.03 8.15 -6.50
CA GLY A 67 20.59 9.45 -6.89
C GLY A 67 19.63 10.34 -7.71
N PHE A 68 18.34 10.00 -7.76
CA PHE A 68 17.34 10.75 -8.53
C PHE A 68 16.71 11.94 -7.78
N GLU A 69 17.01 12.12 -6.50
CA GLU A 69 16.50 13.22 -5.66
C GLU A 69 17.62 13.90 -4.85
N LYS A 70 17.31 14.53 -3.70
CA LYS A 70 18.21 15.40 -2.91
C LYS A 70 19.45 14.70 -2.29
N GLY A 71 19.70 13.44 -2.62
CA GLY A 71 20.78 12.62 -2.06
C GLY A 71 20.40 11.92 -0.76
N THR A 72 20.96 10.73 -0.52
CA THR A 72 20.63 9.88 0.65
C THR A 72 20.91 10.57 1.99
N ASP A 73 21.95 11.41 2.06
CA ASP A 73 22.33 12.12 3.28
C ASP A 73 21.27 13.13 3.77
N TYR A 74 20.60 13.83 2.82
CA TYR A 74 19.47 14.72 3.13
C TYR A 74 18.28 13.94 3.74
N TYR A 75 17.99 12.75 3.22
CA TYR A 75 16.88 11.93 3.73
C TYR A 75 17.16 11.39 5.14
N LEU A 76 18.39 10.97 5.42
CA LEU A 76 18.76 10.43 6.74
C LEU A 76 18.64 11.46 7.87
N HIS A 77 18.82 12.75 7.58
CA HIS A 77 18.73 13.82 8.58
C HIS A 77 17.34 14.47 8.68
N GLN A 78 16.36 14.02 7.88
CA GLN A 78 15.03 14.63 7.83
C GLN A 78 14.02 13.79 8.65
N PRO A 79 13.53 14.25 9.82
CA PRO A 79 12.57 13.52 10.65
C PRO A 79 11.32 12.99 9.92
N LEU A 80 10.78 13.75 8.96
CA LEU A 80 9.63 13.30 8.18
C LEU A 80 9.94 12.12 7.26
N PHE A 81 11.21 11.87 6.94
CA PHE A 81 11.63 10.68 6.21
C PHE A 81 11.53 9.44 7.08
N HIS A 82 12.03 9.52 8.31
CA HIS A 82 11.88 8.44 9.28
C HIS A 82 10.41 8.13 9.55
N LEU A 83 9.56 9.15 9.72
CA LEU A 83 8.12 8.95 9.86
C LEU A 83 7.52 8.23 8.65
N LYS A 84 7.84 8.68 7.43
CA LYS A 84 7.39 8.03 6.19
C LYS A 84 7.83 6.57 6.14
N MET A 85 9.08 6.27 6.51
CA MET A 85 9.62 4.90 6.52
C MET A 85 8.97 4.04 7.60
N THR A 86 8.69 4.59 8.79
CA THR A 86 7.94 3.90 9.85
C THR A 86 6.52 3.55 9.38
N LEU A 87 5.80 4.51 8.79
CA LEU A 87 4.47 4.28 8.23
C LEU A 87 4.50 3.22 7.13
N PHE A 88 5.51 3.25 6.27
CA PHE A 88 5.73 2.25 5.23
C PHE A 88 5.93 0.84 5.82
N VAL A 89 6.77 0.70 6.86
CA VAL A 89 6.97 -0.58 7.56
C VAL A 89 5.69 -1.06 8.23
N LEU A 90 4.92 -0.16 8.86
CA LEU A 90 3.64 -0.51 9.47
C LEU A 90 2.66 -1.07 8.43
N ILE A 91 2.57 -0.46 7.24
CA ILE A 91 1.75 -0.98 6.14
C ILE A 91 2.18 -2.41 5.76
N LEU A 92 3.49 -2.66 5.60
CA LEU A 92 3.97 -3.99 5.26
C LEU A 92 3.67 -5.04 6.35
N LEU A 93 3.80 -4.66 7.62
CA LEU A 93 3.49 -5.55 8.74
C LEU A 93 2.00 -5.87 8.81
N THR A 94 1.12 -4.88 8.62
CA THR A 94 -0.33 -5.11 8.60
C THR A 94 -0.78 -5.91 7.40
N GLU A 95 -0.12 -5.74 6.25
CA GLU A 95 -0.43 -6.42 4.99
C GLU A 95 -0.12 -7.91 5.03
N LEU A 96 0.84 -8.34 5.86
CA LEU A 96 1.35 -9.71 5.86
C LEU A 96 0.24 -10.75 6.13
N ALA A 97 -0.66 -10.45 7.08
CA ALA A 97 -1.77 -11.35 7.42
C ALA A 97 -2.83 -11.46 6.30
N PRO A 98 -3.41 -10.36 5.77
CA PRO A 98 -4.27 -10.39 4.59
C PRO A 98 -3.63 -11.10 3.40
N MET A 99 -2.38 -10.75 3.06
CA MET A 99 -1.65 -11.31 1.93
C MET A 99 -1.56 -12.83 2.03
N ILE A 100 -1.10 -13.37 3.17
CA ILE A 100 -0.97 -14.82 3.38
C ILE A 100 -2.34 -15.51 3.23
N THR A 101 -3.41 -14.93 3.80
CA THR A 101 -4.75 -15.52 3.68
C THR A 101 -5.27 -15.49 2.25
N LEU A 102 -5.08 -14.39 1.53
CA LEU A 102 -5.56 -14.27 0.15
C LEU A 102 -4.74 -15.14 -0.82
N VAL A 103 -3.46 -15.38 -0.56
CA VAL A 103 -2.69 -16.40 -1.28
C VAL A 103 -3.28 -17.80 -1.05
N LYS A 104 -3.61 -18.15 0.20
CA LYS A 104 -4.29 -19.41 0.51
C LYS A 104 -5.65 -19.53 -0.18
N TRP A 105 -6.41 -18.44 -0.27
CA TRP A 105 -7.68 -18.42 -1.00
C TRP A 105 -7.51 -18.67 -2.50
N ARG A 106 -6.48 -18.08 -3.14
CA ARG A 106 -6.16 -18.36 -4.54
C ARG A 106 -5.89 -19.84 -4.78
N ILE A 107 -5.10 -20.47 -3.90
CA ILE A 107 -4.78 -21.89 -3.97
C ILE A 107 -6.02 -22.76 -3.73
N ALA A 108 -6.86 -22.41 -2.75
CA ALA A 108 -8.09 -23.14 -2.45
C ALA A 108 -9.08 -23.09 -3.61
N LEU A 109 -9.27 -21.90 -4.20
CA LEU A 109 -10.16 -21.70 -5.34
C LEU A 109 -9.71 -22.49 -6.57
N ALA A 110 -8.40 -22.51 -6.85
CA ALA A 110 -7.81 -23.33 -7.91
C ALA A 110 -8.02 -24.84 -7.71
N ARG A 111 -8.24 -25.27 -6.46
CA ARG A 111 -8.50 -26.68 -6.08
C ARG A 111 -9.98 -26.98 -5.85
N GLY A 112 -10.89 -26.05 -6.16
CA GLY A 112 -12.33 -26.20 -5.92
C GLY A 112 -12.72 -26.34 -4.44
N LYS A 113 -11.88 -25.90 -3.51
CA LYS A 113 -12.14 -25.96 -2.07
C LYS A 113 -12.90 -24.73 -1.58
N ALA A 114 -13.71 -24.92 -0.54
CA ALA A 114 -14.39 -23.83 0.15
C ALA A 114 -13.39 -22.83 0.77
N LEU A 115 -13.79 -21.55 0.81
CA LEU A 115 -13.00 -20.47 1.38
C LEU A 115 -13.46 -20.21 2.82
N ASP A 116 -12.50 -20.08 3.73
CA ASP A 116 -12.78 -19.58 5.09
C ASP A 116 -12.83 -18.05 5.07
N THR A 117 -14.05 -17.50 5.17
CA THR A 117 -14.34 -16.05 5.18
C THR A 117 -14.50 -15.49 6.59
N GLY A 118 -14.28 -16.27 7.66
CA GLY A 118 -14.53 -15.85 9.04
C GLY A 118 -13.76 -14.61 9.49
N ARG A 119 -12.61 -14.33 8.87
CA ARG A 119 -11.77 -13.13 9.14
C ARG A 119 -12.05 -11.94 8.22
N ALA A 120 -13.06 -12.01 7.34
CA ALA A 120 -13.33 -10.95 6.37
C ALA A 120 -13.55 -9.58 7.03
N LYS A 121 -14.25 -9.50 8.17
CA LYS A 121 -14.46 -8.23 8.90
C LYS A 121 -13.15 -7.64 9.47
N LEU A 122 -12.23 -8.49 9.90
CA LEU A 122 -10.90 -8.06 10.37
C LEU A 122 -10.09 -7.50 9.20
N PHE A 123 -10.04 -8.23 8.08
CA PHE A 123 -9.29 -7.78 6.90
C PHE A 123 -9.88 -6.53 6.26
N ALA A 124 -11.21 -6.34 6.33
CA ALA A 124 -11.82 -5.07 6.00
C ALA A 124 -11.22 -3.92 6.82
N ARG A 125 -11.17 -4.06 8.15
CA ARG A 125 -10.59 -3.02 9.04
C ARG A 125 -9.12 -2.77 8.74
N ILE A 126 -8.33 -3.84 8.54
CA ILE A 126 -6.91 -3.73 8.19
C ILE A 126 -6.74 -2.93 6.88
N SER A 127 -7.54 -3.22 5.85
CA SER A 127 -7.49 -2.47 4.58
C SER A 127 -7.83 -0.98 4.74
N HIS A 128 -8.77 -0.63 5.63
CA HIS A 128 -9.06 0.80 5.90
C HIS A 128 -7.93 1.48 6.69
N VAL A 129 -7.30 0.75 7.63
CA VAL A 129 -6.13 1.24 8.37
C VAL A 129 -4.96 1.47 7.42
N GLU A 130 -4.70 0.56 6.48
CA GLU A 130 -3.66 0.73 5.45
C GLU A 130 -3.93 1.95 4.56
N ALA A 131 -5.19 2.17 4.18
CA ALA A 131 -5.58 3.40 3.47
C ALA A 131 -5.25 4.66 4.27
N LEU A 132 -5.54 4.67 5.58
CA LEU A 132 -5.19 5.78 6.46
C LEU A 132 -3.66 5.96 6.54
N LEU A 133 -2.91 4.88 6.71
CA LEU A 133 -1.45 4.91 6.76
C LEU A 133 -0.84 5.45 5.47
N LEU A 134 -1.40 5.10 4.30
CA LEU A 134 -1.00 5.67 3.01
C LEU A 134 -1.21 7.20 2.98
N VAL A 135 -2.36 7.69 3.45
CA VAL A 135 -2.65 9.13 3.51
C VAL A 135 -1.67 9.84 4.44
N LEU A 136 -1.39 9.29 5.62
CA LEU A 136 -0.40 9.84 6.54
C LEU A 136 1.00 9.85 5.91
N MET A 137 1.35 8.79 5.17
CA MET A 137 2.62 8.69 4.46
C MET A 137 2.74 9.76 3.35
N MET A 138 1.64 10.08 2.65
CA MET A 138 1.58 11.19 1.68
C MET A 138 1.79 12.54 2.38
N ILE A 139 1.15 12.78 3.52
CA ILE A 139 1.32 14.01 4.30
C ILE A 139 2.79 14.17 4.75
N ALA A 140 3.41 13.11 5.26
CA ALA A 140 4.83 13.13 5.62
C ALA A 140 5.72 13.45 4.41
N ALA A 141 5.41 12.86 3.24
CA ALA A 141 6.14 13.12 2.01
C ALA A 141 6.03 14.57 1.52
N THR A 142 4.84 15.18 1.61
CA THR A 142 4.66 16.59 1.21
C THR A 142 5.32 17.57 2.17
N GLY A 143 5.27 17.31 3.48
CA GLY A 143 5.98 18.12 4.48
C GLY A 143 7.49 18.09 4.28
N MET A 144 8.05 16.91 4.02
CA MET A 144 9.47 16.74 3.71
C MET A 144 9.91 17.49 2.46
N ALA A 145 9.09 17.48 1.40
CA ALA A 145 9.37 18.20 0.16
C ALA A 145 9.48 19.72 0.39
N ARG A 146 8.75 20.24 1.39
CA ARG A 146 8.76 21.65 1.82
C ARG A 146 9.76 21.96 2.94
N GLY A 147 10.51 20.98 3.42
CA GLY A 147 11.50 21.17 4.48
C GLY A 147 10.89 21.37 5.88
N VAL A 148 9.64 20.96 6.11
CA VAL A 148 9.02 21.00 7.44
C VAL A 148 9.82 20.09 8.39
N THR A 149 10.19 20.61 9.55
CA THR A 149 10.77 19.84 10.65
C THR A 149 9.81 19.85 11.83
N PHE A 150 9.88 18.84 12.69
CA PHE A 150 9.31 18.97 14.02
C PHE A 150 10.18 20.00 14.74
N GLY A 151 9.55 21.07 15.24
CA GLY A 151 10.24 22.23 15.82
C GLY A 151 11.16 21.88 16.98
#